data_AF-A0A7W9LCR6-F1
#
_entry.id   AF-A0A7W9LCR6-F1
#
_cell.length_a   1.000
_cell.length_b   1.000
_cell.length_c   1.000
_cell.angle_alpha   90.00
_cell.angle_beta   90.00
_cell.angle_gamma   90.00
#
_symmetry.space_group_name_H-M   'P 1'
#
loop_
_entity.id
_entity.type
_entity.pdbx_description
1 polymer ?
#
loop_
_entity_poly.entity_id
_entity_poly.type
_entity_poly.pdbx_seq_one_letter_code
_entity_poly.pdbx_strand_id
1 'polypeptide(L)' 'MIIDTSAIVAILKGGPDAAAFAEARRAYWDYGRGSGHKAGLNYGNCFSYALARDCHEPLLFKGDDFVHTDVTPVL' A
#
# COMPACT_ATOMS: atom_id res chain seq x y z
N MET A 1 13.30 0.23 -0.70
CA MET A 1 12.45 -0.64 0.15
C MET A 1 13.36 -1.48 1.03
N ILE A 2 13.55 -1.10 2.28
CA ILE A 2 14.07 -2.01 3.30
C ILE A 2 12.81 -2.64 3.89
N ILE A 3 12.53 -3.90 3.56
CA ILE A 3 11.43 -4.60 4.23
C ILE A 3 11.87 -4.76 5.69
N ASP A 4 11.17 -4.10 6.60
CA ASP A 4 11.44 -4.25 8.03
C ASP A 4 11.39 -5.74 8.37
N THR A 5 12.37 -6.24 9.12
CA THR A 5 12.45 -7.66 9.48
C THR A 5 11.17 -8.14 10.16
N SER A 6 10.45 -7.26 10.88
CA SER A 6 9.15 -7.56 11.46
C SER A 6 8.09 -7.90 10.41
N ALA A 7 8.09 -7.25 9.25
CA ALA A 7 7.16 -7.55 8.15
C ALA A 7 7.47 -8.92 7.51
N ILE A 8 8.76 -9.27 7.34
CA ILE A 8 9.15 -10.61 6.88
C ILE A 8 8.71 -11.67 7.89
N VAL A 9 8.94 -11.42 9.19
CA VAL A 9 8.55 -12.35 10.26
C VAL A 9 7.03 -12.49 10.34
N ALA A 10 6.26 -11.41 10.18
CA ALA A 10 4.80 -11.44 10.16
C ALA A 10 4.27 -12.30 9.00
N ILE A 11 4.82 -12.10 7.79
CA ILE A 11 4.46 -12.88 6.60
C ILE A 11 4.83 -14.36 6.78
N LEU A 12 6.06 -14.66 7.22
CA LEU A 12 6.54 -16.05 7.39
C LEU A 12 5.82 -16.81 8.50
N LYS A 13 5.46 -16.12 9.59
CA LYS A 13 4.73 -16.75 10.72
C LYS A 13 3.22 -16.82 10.48
N GLY A 14 2.71 -16.29 9.37
CA GLY A 14 1.28 -16.26 9.08
C GLY A 14 0.49 -15.52 10.16
N GLY A 15 1.06 -14.44 10.72
CA GLY A 15 0.37 -13.61 11.71
C GLY A 15 -0.89 -12.97 11.13
N PRO A 16 -1.80 -12.45 11.97
CA PRO A 16 -3.06 -11.85 11.51
C PRO A 16 -2.83 -10.72 10.48
N ASP A 17 -1.73 -9.98 10.60
CA ASP A 17 -1.40 -8.86 9.72
C ASP A 17 -0.63 -9.28 8.44
N ALA A 18 -0.30 -10.57 8.29
CA ALA A 18 0.53 -11.06 7.17
C ALA A 18 -0.05 -10.71 5.80
N ALA A 19 -1.38 -10.78 5.65
CA ALA A 19 -2.07 -10.42 4.42
C ALA A 19 -1.91 -8.92 4.11
N ALA A 20 -2.11 -8.06 5.10
CA ALA A 20 -1.92 -6.61 4.95
C ALA A 20 -0.48 -6.26 4.54
N PHE A 21 0.52 -6.91 5.14
CA PHE A 21 1.92 -6.73 4.76
C PHE A 21 2.21 -7.18 3.32
N ALA A 22 1.62 -8.30 2.88
CA ALA A 22 1.79 -8.81 1.52
C ALA A 22 1.17 -7.87 0.48
N GLU A 23 -0.04 -7.35 0.74
CA GLU A 23 -0.72 -6.44 -0.17
C GLU A 23 -0.05 -5.07 -0.22
N ALA A 24 0.39 -4.51 0.92
CA ALA A 24 1.17 -3.27 0.93
C ALA A 24 2.50 -3.41 0.16
N ARG A 25 3.15 -4.57 0.24
CA ARG A 25 4.36 -4.86 -0.55
C ARG A 25 4.05 -4.90 -2.05
N ARG A 26 2.94 -5.51 -2.46
CA ARG A 26 2.50 -5.53 -3.86
C ARG A 26 2.23 -4.10 -4.36
N ALA A 27 1.47 -3.32 -3.61
CA ALA A 27 1.21 -1.93 -3.91
C ALA A 27 2.49 -1.09 -4.04
N TYR A 28 3.51 -1.36 -3.22
CA TYR A 28 4.80 -0.67 -3.35
C TYR A 28 5.56 -1.08 -4.62
N TRP A 29 5.41 -2.31 -5.09
CA TRP A 29 5.99 -2.76 -6.36
C TRP A 29 5.34 -2.02 -7.54
N ASP A 30 4.02 -1.88 -7.51
CA ASP A 30 3.26 -1.26 -8.61
C ASP A 30 3.39 0.26 -8.60
N TYR A 31 3.17 0.88 -7.44
CA TYR A 31 3.00 2.34 -7.31
C TYR A 31 4.08 3.03 -6.49
N GLY A 32 4.97 2.29 -5.83
CA GLY A 32 5.90 2.83 -4.85
C GLY A 32 7.02 3.68 -5.45
N ARG A 33 7.65 4.52 -4.61
CA ARG A 33 8.83 5.30 -5.02
C ARG A 33 9.92 4.38 -5.57
N GLY A 34 10.37 4.69 -6.78
CA GLY A 34 11.38 3.90 -7.51
C GLY A 34 10.82 2.81 -8.41
N SER A 35 9.49 2.61 -8.48
CA SER A 35 8.87 1.67 -9.44
C SER A 35 8.85 2.21 -10.88
N GLY A 36 9.02 3.53 -11.06
CA GLY A 36 8.80 4.22 -12.33
C GLY A 36 7.34 4.65 -12.54
N HIS A 37 6.42 4.27 -11.65
CA HIS A 37 5.03 4.71 -11.69
C HIS A 37 4.88 6.17 -11.23
N LYS A 38 3.95 6.91 -11.84
CA LYS A 38 3.69 8.33 -11.54
C LYS A 38 3.18 8.57 -10.11
N ALA A 39 2.56 7.57 -9.50
CA ALA A 39 2.02 7.66 -8.15
C ALA A 39 3.11 7.87 -7.09
N GLY A 40 4.26 7.20 -7.24
CA GLY A 40 5.40 7.38 -6.35
C GLY A 40 5.07 7.23 -4.86
N LEU A 41 4.23 6.26 -4.50
CA LEU A 41 3.75 6.08 -3.13
C LEU A 41 4.92 5.79 -2.18
N ASN A 42 4.83 6.37 -0.98
CA ASN A 42 5.64 5.90 0.14
C ASN A 42 5.05 4.58 0.69
N TYR A 43 5.83 3.86 1.50
CA TYR A 43 5.39 2.55 2.00
C TYR A 43 4.16 2.64 2.92
N GLY A 44 4.04 3.70 3.72
CA GLY A 44 2.84 3.96 4.53
C GLY A 44 1.59 4.19 3.67
N ASN A 45 1.71 4.96 2.59
CA ASN A 45 0.63 5.17 1.63
C ASN A 45 0.26 3.87 0.90
N CYS A 46 1.20 2.93 0.72
CA CYS A 46 0.89 1.60 0.17
C CYS A 46 0.00 0.78 1.12
N PHE A 47 0.14 0.93 2.44
CA PHE A 47 -0.81 0.33 3.39
C PHE A 47 -2.19 0.97 3.28
N SER A 48 -2.28 2.31 3.22
CA SER A 48 -3.56 2.99 3.06
C SER A 48 -4.27 2.58 1.77
N TYR A 49 -3.52 2.50 0.66
CA TYR A 49 -4.02 2.00 -0.63
C TYR A 49 -4.47 0.55 -0.53
N ALA A 50 -3.64 -0.34 0.03
CA ALA A 50 -3.95 -1.77 0.14
C ALA A 50 -5.20 -2.01 1.00
N LEU A 51 -5.34 -1.29 2.12
CA LEU A 51 -6.49 -1.39 3.00
C LEU A 51 -7.77 -0.90 2.31
N ALA A 52 -7.72 0.24 1.61
CA ALA A 52 -8.87 0.75 0.85
C ALA A 52 -9.33 -0.24 -0.23
N ARG A 53 -8.36 -0.83 -0.94
CA ARG A 53 -8.59 -1.87 -1.96
C ARG A 53 -9.20 -3.15 -1.38
N ASP A 54 -8.73 -3.61 -0.23
CA ASP A 54 -9.21 -4.84 0.43
C ASP A 54 -10.61 -4.65 1.02
N CYS A 55 -10.85 -3.52 1.69
CA CYS A 55 -12.16 -3.17 2.23
C CYS A 55 -13.18 -2.74 1.16
N HIS A 56 -12.73 -2.47 -0.07
CA HIS A 56 -13.56 -1.91 -1.15
C HIS A 56 -14.18 -0.56 -0.77
N GLU A 57 -13.48 0.21 0.05
CA GLU A 57 -13.93 1.50 0.56
C GLU A 57 -13.14 2.65 -0.10
N PRO A 58 -13.77 3.84 -0.28
CA PRO A 58 -13.07 4.99 -0.80
C PRO A 58 -12.02 5.50 0.21
N LEU A 59 -10.93 6.05 -0.32
CA LEU A 59 -9.83 6.59 0.48
C LEU A 59 -9.91 8.11 0.54
N LEU A 60 -9.98 8.66 1.75
CA LEU A 60 -9.85 10.09 1.97
C LEU A 60 -8.37 10.47 1.97
N PHE A 61 -7.98 11.36 1.07
CA PHE A 61 -6.63 11.91 1.01
C PHE A 61 -6.66 13.37 0.56
N LYS A 62 -5.59 14.10 0.90
CA LYS A 62 -5.42 15.49 0.49
C LYS A 62 -4.33 15.57 -0.58
N GLY A 63 -4.52 16.48 -1.54
CA GLY A 63 -3.55 16.70 -2.61
C GLY A 63 -3.55 15.55 -3.63
N ASP A 64 -2.38 15.27 -4.20
CA ASP A 64 -2.24 14.37 -5.36
C ASP A 64 -1.70 12.98 -5.01
N ASP A 65 -1.68 12.61 -3.73
CA ASP A 65 -0.98 11.41 -3.24
C ASP A 65 -1.44 10.10 -3.89
N PHE A 66 -2.71 10.01 -4.31
CA PHE A 66 -3.30 8.79 -4.88
C PHE A 66 -3.93 8.98 -6.26
N VAL A 67 -3.82 10.18 -6.87
CA VAL A 67 -4.50 10.52 -8.13
C VAL A 67 -4.01 9.74 -9.35
N HIS A 68 -2.86 9.06 -9.20
CA HIS A 68 -2.30 8.16 -10.20
C HIS A 68 -2.43 6.69 -9.79
N THR A 69 -3.42 6.35 -8.98
CA THR A 69 -3.76 4.96 -8.63
C THR A 69 -5.21 4.68 -9.05
N ASP A 70 -5.64 3.44 -8.90
CA ASP A 70 -7.01 2.98 -9.15
C ASP A 70 -7.92 3.06 -7.89
N VAL A 71 -7.46 3.68 -6.80
CA VAL A 71 -8.30 3.84 -5.60
C VAL A 71 -9.38 4.90 -5.82
N THR A 72 -10.58 4.64 -5.31
CA THR A 72 -11.69 5.61 -5.33
C THR A 72 -11.46 6.69 -4.27
N PRO A 73 -11.44 8.00 -4.62
CA PRO A 73 -11.35 9.07 -3.64
C PRO A 73 -12.68 9.27 -2.89
N VAL A 74 -12.60 9.70 -1.63
CA VAL A 74 -13.76 10.29 -0.92
C VAL A 74 -14.02 11.70 -1.49
N LEU A 75 -15.28 11.98 -1.82
CA LEU A 75 -15.75 13.28 -2.34
C LEU A 75 -15.84 14.36 -1.26
#